data_AF-A0A8B8TW96-F1
#
_entry.id   AF-A0A8B8TW96-F1
#
_cell.length_a   1.000
_cell.length_b   1.000
_cell.length_c   1.000
_cell.angle_alpha   90.00
_cell.angle_beta   90.00
_cell.angle_gamma   90.00
#
_symmetry.space_group_name_H-M   'P 1'
#
loop_
_entity.id
_entity.type
_entity.pdbx_description
1 polymer ?
#
loop_
_entity_poly.entity_id
_entity_poly.type
_entity_poly.pdbx_seq_one_letter_code
_entity_poly.pdbx_strand_id
1 'polypeptide(L)'
;MKVLLLKDPKEDDRGQDPYIRELGLYGLEATLIPVLSFEFLSLPSFLEKLSQPDSYGGLIFTSPRAVEAVELCLEKDNKAEVWKKSLKEKWNAKSVYVVGNATASLVNKMGLHTEGENCGNAEKLAEYICSRLFPQCLHLITLLPKMSSSRGVVQPFGNPQAVLS
;
A
#
# COMPACT_ATOMS: atom_id res chain seq x y z
N MET A 1 -12.33 -27.95 22.48
CA MET A 1 -11.18 -28.28 21.59
C MET A 1 -10.34 -27.03 21.42
N LYS A 2 -9.01 -27.14 21.39
CA LYS A 2 -8.10 -25.99 21.27
C LYS A 2 -7.71 -25.76 19.80
N VAL A 3 -7.63 -24.50 19.38
CA VAL A 3 -7.30 -24.08 18.01
C VAL A 3 -6.17 -23.05 18.06
N LEU A 4 -5.18 -23.17 17.17
CA LEU A 4 -4.10 -22.21 17.02
C LEU A 4 -4.27 -21.43 15.72
N LEU A 5 -4.27 -20.09 15.80
CA LEU A 5 -4.37 -19.19 14.65
C LEU A 5 -2.99 -18.56 14.39
N LEU A 6 -2.42 -18.82 13.22
CA LEU A 6 -1.12 -18.28 12.80
C LEU A 6 -1.35 -17.17 11.76
N LYS A 7 -1.67 -15.97 12.22
CA LYS A 7 -1.99 -14.81 11.37
C LYS A 7 -1.71 -13.52 12.10
N ASP A 8 -1.58 -12.43 11.35
CA ASP A 8 -1.57 -11.09 11.96
C ASP A 8 -2.91 -10.81 12.64
N PRO A 9 -2.92 -10.27 13.86
CA PRO A 9 -4.15 -9.87 14.53
C PRO A 9 -4.87 -8.83 13.70
N LYS A 10 -6.19 -8.97 13.57
CA LYS A 10 -7.04 -7.96 12.94
C LYS A 10 -8.19 -7.69 13.88
N GLU A 11 -8.26 -6.48 14.40
CA GLU A 11 -9.38 -6.06 15.22
C GLU A 11 -10.53 -5.61 14.30
N ASP A 12 -11.76 -5.98 14.66
CA ASP A 12 -12.95 -5.34 14.13
C ASP A 12 -13.47 -4.27 15.10
N ASP A 13 -14.62 -3.68 14.81
CA ASP A 13 -15.22 -2.59 15.60
C ASP A 13 -15.47 -2.96 17.08
N ARG A 14 -15.35 -4.25 17.45
CA ARG A 14 -15.52 -4.76 18.81
C ARG A 14 -14.20 -5.08 19.52
N GLY A 15 -13.06 -4.75 18.92
CA GLY A 15 -11.74 -4.92 19.53
C GLY A 15 -11.31 -6.39 19.69
N GLN A 16 -11.93 -7.32 18.97
CA GLN A 16 -11.58 -8.74 19.02
C GLN A 16 -11.38 -9.30 17.60
N ASP A 17 -10.43 -10.23 17.45
CA ASP A 17 -10.23 -10.90 16.17
C ASP A 17 -11.48 -11.71 15.76
N PRO A 18 -12.00 -11.53 14.52
CA PRO A 18 -13.20 -12.23 14.07
C PRO A 18 -13.11 -13.76 14.18
N TYR A 19 -11.92 -14.35 13.98
CA TYR A 19 -11.74 -15.79 14.12
C TYR A 19 -11.86 -16.23 15.59
N ILE A 20 -11.25 -15.49 16.52
CA ILE A 20 -11.33 -15.81 17.94
C ILE A 20 -12.79 -15.72 18.41
N ARG A 21 -13.51 -14.68 18.00
CA ARG A 21 -14.93 -14.53 18.33
C ARG A 21 -15.74 -15.70 17.81
N GLU A 22 -15.68 -15.96 16.51
CA GLU A 22 -16.55 -16.99 15.91
C GLU A 22 -16.23 -18.38 16.43
N LEU A 23 -14.95 -18.74 16.58
CA LEU A 23 -14.58 -20.01 17.17
C LEU A 23 -15.10 -20.13 18.62
N GLY A 24 -15.06 -19.04 19.39
CA GLY A 24 -15.62 -18.97 20.73
C GLY A 24 -17.12 -19.24 20.79
N LEU A 25 -17.90 -18.79 19.81
CA LEU A 25 -19.35 -19.08 19.74
C LEU A 25 -19.67 -20.57 19.63
N TYR A 26 -18.75 -21.37 19.10
CA TYR A 26 -18.88 -22.83 18.97
C TYR A 26 -18.12 -23.60 20.07
N GLY A 27 -17.70 -22.93 21.16
CA GLY A 27 -17.00 -23.57 22.27
C GLY A 27 -15.56 -24.01 21.94
N LEU A 28 -14.95 -23.42 20.91
CA LEU A 28 -13.56 -23.65 20.55
C LEU A 28 -12.65 -22.62 21.22
N GLU A 29 -11.62 -23.09 21.92
CA GLU A 29 -10.63 -22.23 22.60
C GLU A 29 -9.54 -21.87 21.59
N ALA A 30 -9.63 -20.67 21.00
CA ALA A 30 -8.68 -20.19 20.00
C ALA A 30 -7.56 -19.35 20.62
N THR A 31 -6.30 -19.65 20.29
CA THR A 31 -5.12 -18.83 20.62
C THR A 31 -4.52 -18.29 19.33
N LEU A 32 -4.27 -16.98 19.26
CA LEU A 32 -3.67 -16.33 18.08
C LEU A 32 -2.19 -16.03 18.33
N ILE A 33 -1.35 -16.44 17.40
CA ILE A 33 0.08 -16.11 17.34
C ILE A 33 0.33 -15.31 16.06
N PRO A 34 0.77 -14.05 16.15
CA PRO A 34 1.22 -13.28 14.99
C PRO A 34 2.48 -13.93 14.41
N VAL A 35 2.47 -14.16 13.10
CA VAL A 35 3.59 -14.80 12.38
C VAL A 35 4.25 -13.90 11.35
N LEU A 36 3.69 -12.72 11.10
CA LEU A 36 4.31 -11.71 10.25
C LEU A 36 4.70 -10.50 11.12
N SER A 37 5.79 -9.87 10.71
CA SER A 37 6.23 -8.57 11.23
C SER A 37 6.75 -7.76 10.07
N PHE A 38 6.53 -6.46 10.12
CA PHE A 38 6.94 -5.54 9.06
C PHE A 38 7.55 -4.30 9.68
N GLU A 39 8.49 -3.71 8.94
CA GLU A 39 9.09 -2.44 9.28
C GLU A 39 9.01 -1.51 8.08
N PHE A 40 8.73 -0.23 8.35
CA PHE A 40 8.77 0.78 7.30
C PHE A 40 10.21 1.28 7.12
N LEU A 41 10.69 1.18 5.89
CA LEU A 41 12.05 1.58 5.52
C LEU A 41 12.01 2.86 4.67
N SER A 42 13.05 3.68 4.82
CA SER A 42 13.31 4.84 3.95
C SER A 42 12.17 5.88 3.87
N LEU A 43 11.39 6.03 4.95
CA LEU A 43 10.27 6.99 5.05
C LEU A 43 10.65 8.42 4.61
N PRO A 44 11.82 8.99 4.95
CA PRO A 44 12.17 10.35 4.51
C PRO A 44 12.32 10.47 2.98
N SER A 45 13.01 9.51 2.34
CA SER A 45 13.17 9.48 0.88
C SER A 45 11.83 9.24 0.19
N PHE A 46 10.97 8.42 0.81
CA PHE A 46 9.62 8.22 0.32
C PHE A 46 8.81 9.53 0.31
N LEU A 47 8.85 10.27 1.42
CA LEU A 47 8.15 11.56 1.52
C LEU A 47 8.69 12.60 0.53
N GLU A 48 10.00 12.61 0.28
CA GLU A 48 10.60 13.48 -0.74
C GLU A 48 9.97 13.23 -2.11
N LYS A 49 9.86 11.95 -2.51
CA LYS A 49 9.22 11.57 -3.78
C LYS A 49 7.73 11.91 -3.80
N LEU A 50 7.02 11.65 -2.71
CA LEU A 50 5.60 11.98 -2.57
C LEU A 50 5.34 13.50 -2.63
N SER A 51 6.32 14.32 -2.24
CA SER A 51 6.26 15.78 -2.31
C SER A 51 6.49 16.34 -3.72
N GLN A 52 6.81 15.49 -4.71
CA GLN A 52 7.13 15.88 -6.09
C GLN A 52 6.17 15.23 -7.12
N PRO A 53 4.86 15.49 -7.05
CA PRO A 53 3.88 14.87 -7.96
C PRO A 53 4.20 15.15 -9.43
N ASP A 54 4.78 16.31 -9.75
CA ASP A 54 5.09 16.73 -11.12
C ASP A 54 6.14 15.83 -11.80
N SER A 55 6.97 15.13 -11.02
CA SER A 55 7.98 14.19 -11.52
C SER A 55 7.41 12.80 -11.89
N TYR A 56 6.13 12.55 -11.61
CA TYR A 56 5.52 11.24 -11.75
C TYR A 56 4.17 11.28 -12.45
N GLY A 57 3.79 10.15 -13.03
CA GLY A 57 2.53 9.94 -13.71
C GLY A 57 1.36 9.56 -12.81
N GLY A 58 1.65 9.13 -11.59
CA GLY A 58 0.65 8.58 -10.69
C GLY A 58 1.25 7.74 -9.57
N LEU A 59 0.36 7.11 -8.80
CA LEU A 59 0.68 6.24 -7.68
C LEU A 59 0.08 4.84 -7.90
N ILE A 60 0.74 3.81 -7.38
CA ILE A 60 0.17 2.47 -7.25
C ILE A 60 0.29 2.00 -5.80
N PHE A 61 -0.82 1.62 -5.18
CA PHE A 61 -0.87 0.98 -3.86
C PHE A 61 -1.34 -0.48 -3.99
N THR A 62 -0.45 -1.44 -3.75
CA THR A 62 -0.82 -2.87 -3.82
C THR A 62 -1.08 -3.49 -2.45
N SER A 63 -0.89 -2.73 -1.37
CA SER A 63 -1.02 -3.20 0.01
C SER A 63 -1.51 -2.09 0.94
N PRO A 64 -2.37 -2.42 1.93
CA PRO A 64 -2.72 -1.51 3.03
C PRO A 64 -1.49 -0.93 3.75
N ARG A 65 -0.41 -1.71 3.87
CA ARG A 65 0.82 -1.25 4.54
C ARG A 65 1.51 -0.12 3.78
N ALA A 66 1.38 -0.06 2.45
CA ALA A 66 1.90 1.07 1.68
C ALA A 66 1.15 2.38 2.01
N VAL A 67 -0.13 2.27 2.35
CA VAL A 67 -0.96 3.41 2.76
C VAL A 67 -0.57 3.88 4.16
N GLU A 68 -0.43 2.94 5.10
CA GLU A 68 0.04 3.23 6.46
C GLU A 68 1.42 3.92 6.44
N ALA A 69 2.31 3.54 5.52
CA ALA A 69 3.61 4.20 5.35
C ALA A 69 3.47 5.68 4.93
N VAL A 70 2.50 6.00 4.07
CA VAL A 70 2.20 7.40 3.68
C VAL A 70 1.71 8.18 4.88
N GLU A 71 0.72 7.65 5.61
CA GLU A 71 0.16 8.29 6.79
C GLU A 71 1.26 8.58 7.82
N LEU A 72 2.10 7.58 8.10
CA LEU A 72 3.23 7.72 9.03
C LEU A 72 4.24 8.78 8.58
N CYS A 73 4.53 8.89 7.28
CA CYS A 73 5.37 9.96 6.73
C CYS A 73 4.75 11.35 6.93
N LEU A 74 3.45 11.48 6.67
CA LEU A 74 2.74 12.75 6.76
C LEU A 74 2.63 13.26 8.19
N GLU A 75 2.46 12.35 9.15
CA GLU A 75 2.45 12.64 10.59
C GLU A 75 3.82 13.07 11.11
N LYS A 76 4.89 12.30 10.80
CA LYS A 76 6.23 12.54 11.35
C LYS A 76 6.86 13.86 10.89
N ASP A 77 6.61 14.29 9.66
CA ASP A 77 7.24 15.49 9.10
C ASP A 77 6.35 16.75 9.19
N ASN A 78 5.25 16.71 9.97
CA ASN A 78 4.25 17.78 10.08
C ASN A 78 3.73 18.27 8.70
N LYS A 79 3.82 17.42 7.68
CA LYS A 79 3.40 17.71 6.30
C LYS A 79 1.93 17.38 6.07
N ALA A 80 1.19 16.93 7.09
CA ALA A 80 -0.26 16.73 7.04
C ALA A 80 -1.00 17.97 6.48
N GLU A 81 -0.56 19.17 6.84
CA GLU A 81 -1.16 20.41 6.34
C GLU A 81 -0.79 20.70 4.88
N VAL A 82 0.46 20.42 4.47
CA VAL A 82 0.87 20.52 3.05
C VAL A 82 0.13 19.51 2.18
N TRP A 83 -0.08 18.30 2.70
CA TRP A 83 -0.87 17.26 2.07
C TRP A 83 -2.30 17.71 1.79
N LYS A 84 -3.00 18.14 2.86
CA LYS A 84 -4.39 18.63 2.76
C LYS A 84 -4.51 19.85 1.87
N LYS A 85 -3.53 20.77 1.89
CA LYS A 85 -3.61 22.05 1.20
C LYS A 85 -3.31 21.98 -0.30
N SER A 86 -2.37 21.13 -0.74
CA SER A 86 -1.93 21.14 -2.14
C SER A 86 -1.55 19.79 -2.73
N LEU A 87 -0.83 18.92 -2.01
CA LEU A 87 -0.30 17.68 -2.62
C LEU A 87 -1.42 16.70 -2.97
N LYS A 88 -2.45 16.57 -2.13
CA LYS A 88 -3.58 15.66 -2.37
C LYS A 88 -4.27 15.96 -3.70
N GLU A 89 -4.57 17.22 -3.99
CA GLU A 89 -5.22 17.61 -5.25
C GLU A 89 -4.29 17.41 -6.46
N LYS A 90 -2.98 17.67 -6.31
CA LYS A 90 -2.00 17.39 -7.37
C LYS A 90 -1.89 15.90 -7.70
N TRP A 91 -2.02 15.03 -6.70
CA TRP A 91 -2.05 13.59 -6.91
C TRP A 91 -3.38 13.10 -7.47
N ASN A 92 -4.51 13.71 -7.10
CA ASN A 92 -5.83 13.43 -7.70
C ASN A 92 -5.95 13.87 -9.16
N ALA A 93 -5.14 14.84 -9.60
CA ALA A 93 -5.02 15.19 -11.02
C ALA A 93 -4.24 14.13 -11.84
N LYS A 94 -3.77 13.06 -11.20
CA LYS A 94 -2.99 11.96 -11.79
C LYS A 94 -3.69 10.63 -11.52
N SER A 95 -3.22 9.56 -12.16
CA SER A 95 -3.79 8.23 -11.93
C SER A 95 -3.32 7.65 -10.60
N VAL A 96 -4.25 7.19 -9.77
CA VAL A 96 -3.94 6.46 -8.53
C VAL A 96 -4.55 5.06 -8.62
N TYR A 97 -3.70 4.06 -8.76
CA TYR A 97 -4.09 2.67 -8.92
C TYR A 97 -3.98 1.91 -7.61
N VAL A 98 -4.89 0.96 -7.38
CA VAL A 98 -4.86 0.13 -6.16
C VAL A 98 -5.16 -1.34 -6.45
N VAL A 99 -4.64 -2.23 -5.61
CA VAL A 99 -5.07 -3.65 -5.58
C VAL A 99 -5.89 -3.91 -4.34
N GLY A 100 -7.13 -4.34 -4.55
CA GLY A 100 -8.03 -4.81 -3.49
C GLY A 100 -8.78 -3.70 -2.75
N ASN A 101 -10.04 -4.02 -2.40
CA ASN A 101 -10.95 -3.10 -1.72
C ASN A 101 -10.45 -2.59 -0.36
N ALA A 102 -9.66 -3.41 0.36
CA ALA A 102 -9.08 -3.00 1.64
C ALA A 102 -8.07 -1.84 1.46
N THR A 103 -7.19 -1.94 0.46
CA THR A 103 -6.25 -0.87 0.11
C THR A 103 -6.98 0.36 -0.39
N ALA A 104 -7.94 0.17 -1.31
CA ALA A 104 -8.75 1.26 -1.86
C ALA A 104 -9.45 2.06 -0.77
N SER A 105 -10.03 1.38 0.23
CA SER A 105 -10.72 2.02 1.35
C SER A 105 -9.79 2.93 2.15
N LEU A 106 -8.53 2.53 2.38
CA LEU A 106 -7.55 3.34 3.09
C LEU A 106 -7.06 4.52 2.24
N VAL A 107 -6.80 4.29 0.95
CA VAL A 107 -6.38 5.35 0.03
C VAL A 107 -7.46 6.42 -0.12
N ASN A 108 -8.74 6.01 -0.20
CA ASN A 108 -9.88 6.91 -0.25
C ASN A 108 -10.03 7.71 1.06
N LYS A 109 -9.70 7.14 2.23
CA LYS A 109 -9.69 7.87 3.51
C LYS A 109 -8.62 8.98 3.55
N MET A 110 -7.49 8.78 2.86
CA MET A 110 -6.49 9.84 2.65
C MET A 110 -6.93 10.92 1.65
N GLY A 111 -8.10 10.75 1.03
CA GLY A 111 -8.71 11.69 0.09
C GLY A 111 -8.20 11.58 -1.35
N LEU A 112 -7.60 10.44 -1.71
CA LEU A 112 -7.20 10.14 -3.09
C LEU A 112 -8.29 9.34 -3.83
N HIS A 113 -8.48 9.61 -5.12
CA HIS A 113 -9.42 8.88 -5.97
C HIS A 113 -8.74 7.69 -6.64
N THR A 114 -9.26 6.48 -6.41
CA THR A 114 -8.60 5.24 -6.81
C THR A 114 -9.28 4.53 -7.98
N GLU A 115 -8.47 3.76 -8.73
CA GLU A 115 -8.93 2.86 -9.78
C GLU A 115 -8.23 1.49 -9.67
N GLY A 116 -8.87 0.43 -10.18
CA GLY A 116 -8.25 -0.90 -10.30
C GLY A 116 -8.42 -1.81 -9.08
N GLU A 117 -9.18 -1.40 -8.06
CA GLU A 117 -9.45 -2.17 -6.85
C GLU A 117 -10.06 -3.55 -7.13
N ASN A 118 -10.79 -3.67 -8.25
CA ASN A 118 -11.45 -4.88 -8.72
C ASN A 118 -10.59 -5.74 -9.66
N CYS A 119 -9.36 -5.33 -9.99
CA CYS A 119 -8.43 -6.14 -10.79
C CYS A 119 -8.03 -7.45 -10.08
N GLY A 120 -8.14 -7.49 -8.74
CA GLY A 120 -7.95 -8.68 -7.92
C GLY A 120 -6.49 -9.00 -7.58
N ASN A 121 -5.55 -8.84 -8.51
CA ASN A 121 -4.12 -9.04 -8.28
C ASN A 121 -3.23 -8.03 -9.04
N ALA A 122 -1.92 -8.10 -8.79
CA ALA A 122 -0.95 -7.19 -9.37
C ALA A 122 -0.82 -7.36 -10.90
N GLU A 123 -0.90 -8.60 -11.39
CA GLU A 123 -0.77 -8.93 -12.80
C GLU A 123 -1.90 -8.29 -13.62
N LYS A 124 -3.15 -8.49 -13.19
CA LYS A 124 -4.33 -7.91 -13.84
C LYS A 124 -4.36 -6.39 -13.70
N LEU A 125 -3.86 -5.84 -12.61
CA LEU A 125 -3.71 -4.39 -12.49
C LEU A 125 -2.69 -3.85 -13.48
N ALA A 126 -1.55 -4.54 -13.67
CA ALA A 126 -0.56 -4.15 -14.66
C ALA A 126 -1.12 -4.20 -16.08
N GLU A 127 -1.86 -5.26 -16.44
CA GLU A 127 -2.57 -5.35 -17.72
C GLU A 127 -3.56 -4.19 -17.92
N TYR A 128 -4.35 -3.90 -16.89
CA TYR A 128 -5.31 -2.80 -16.89
C TYR A 128 -4.61 -1.45 -17.11
N ILE A 129 -3.53 -1.18 -16.38
CA ILE A 129 -2.73 0.04 -16.53
C ILE A 129 -2.17 0.14 -17.96
N CYS A 130 -1.52 -0.92 -18.46
CA CYS A 130 -0.95 -0.94 -19.80
C CYS A 130 -2.01 -0.73 -20.89
N SER A 131 -3.21 -1.30 -20.73
CA SER A 131 -4.31 -1.11 -21.69
C SER A 131 -4.80 0.34 -21.78
N ARG A 132 -4.58 1.14 -20.72
CA ARG A 132 -4.97 2.55 -20.65
C ARG A 132 -3.86 3.53 -21.02
N LEU A 133 -2.60 3.12 -20.89
CA LEU A 133 -1.43 4.00 -21.06
C LEU A 133 -0.94 4.14 -22.51
N PHE A 134 -1.48 3.41 -23.49
CA PHE A 134 -1.10 3.66 -24.88
C PHE A 134 -1.84 4.88 -25.47
N PRO A 135 -1.15 5.90 -26.04
CA PRO A 135 0.29 6.02 -26.35
C PRO A 135 1.00 7.18 -25.58
N GLN A 136 0.94 7.25 -24.25
CA GLN A 136 1.68 8.26 -23.49
C GLN A 136 2.52 7.61 -22.38
N CYS A 137 3.83 7.52 -22.61
CA CYS A 137 4.79 7.01 -21.64
C CYS A 137 4.82 7.88 -20.37
N LEU A 138 4.46 7.31 -19.21
CA LEU A 138 4.44 8.00 -17.92
C LEU A 138 5.21 7.21 -16.86
N HIS A 139 6.06 7.89 -16.08
CA HIS A 139 6.82 7.32 -14.96
C HIS A 139 5.90 7.09 -13.74
N LEU A 140 5.49 5.85 -13.47
CA LEU A 140 4.57 5.52 -12.38
C LEU A 140 5.34 5.08 -11.11
N ILE A 141 4.94 5.57 -9.92
CA ILE A 141 5.51 5.07 -8.64
C ILE A 141 4.75 3.81 -8.23
N THR A 142 5.48 2.72 -7.97
CA THR A 142 4.91 1.51 -7.33
C THR A 142 5.28 1.46 -5.86
N LEU A 143 4.29 1.29 -4.98
CA LEU A 143 4.49 1.14 -3.53
C LEU A 143 4.33 -0.32 -3.13
N LEU A 144 5.45 -0.99 -2.85
CA LEU A 144 5.48 -2.32 -2.26
C LEU A 144 6.12 -2.26 -0.87
N PRO A 145 5.42 -2.64 0.21
CA PRO A 145 6.07 -2.90 1.48
C PRO A 145 7.00 -4.11 1.31
N LYS A 146 8.29 -3.95 1.64
CA LYS A 146 9.23 -5.07 1.60
C LYS A 146 9.01 -5.93 2.86
N MET A 147 8.60 -7.19 2.68
CA MET A 147 8.63 -8.17 3.77
C MET A 147 10.10 -8.46 4.09
N SER A 148 10.56 -8.17 5.31
CA SER A 148 11.94 -8.43 5.72
C SER A 148 12.14 -9.93 5.97
N SER A 149 12.36 -10.71 4.91
CA SER A 149 13.16 -11.93 5.08
C SER A 149 14.62 -11.50 5.18
N SER A 150 15.13 -11.49 6.42
CA SER A 150 16.53 -11.41 6.83
C SER A 150 17.61 -11.13 5.75
N ARG A 151 18.32 -10.01 5.95
CA ARG A 151 19.64 -9.62 5.37
C ARG A 151 19.80 -9.76 3.85
N GLY A 152 19.48 -8.66 3.15
CA GLY A 152 19.92 -8.43 1.78
C GLY A 152 19.79 -6.95 1.42
N VAL A 153 20.90 -6.23 1.50
CA VAL A 153 21.09 -4.88 0.95
C VAL A 153 20.75 -4.93 -0.54
N VAL A 154 19.79 -4.16 -1.03
CA VAL A 154 19.67 -3.87 -2.47
C VAL A 154 19.15 -2.45 -2.72
N GLN A 155 19.86 -1.82 -3.66
CA GLN A 155 19.79 -0.46 -4.18
C GLN A 155 18.47 -0.11 -4.91
N PRO A 156 18.16 1.19 -5.10
CA PRO A 156 17.04 1.62 -5.91
C PRO A 156 17.23 1.18 -7.38
N PHE A 157 16.19 0.57 -7.95
CA PHE A 157 16.14 0.18 -9.36
C PHE A 157 16.43 1.39 -10.25
N GLY A 158 17.54 1.31 -10.99
CA GLY A 158 17.93 2.24 -12.02
C GLY A 158 17.16 2.02 -13.33
N ASN A 159 16.85 3.14 -13.96
CA ASN A 159 16.43 3.40 -15.34
C ASN A 159 16.38 2.20 -16.33
N PRO A 160 15.25 1.93 -17.00
CA PRO A 160 15.19 0.98 -18.11
C PRO A 160 15.65 1.66 -19.41
N GLN A 161 16.96 1.87 -19.56
CA GLN A 161 17.57 2.09 -20.87
C GLN A 161 18.95 1.41 -20.88
N ALA A 162 19.00 0.16 -21.35
CA ALA A 162 20.14 -0.43 -22.07
C ALA A 162 19.94 -1.95 -22.24
N VAL A 163 19.10 -2.36 -23.19
CA VAL A 163 19.32 -3.60 -23.97
C VAL A 163 18.78 -3.38 -25.38
N LEU A 164 19.53 -2.64 -26.19
CA LEU A 164 19.50 -2.72 -27.66
C LEU A 164 20.83 -2.12 -28.15
N SER A 165 21.84 -2.99 -28.31
CA SER A 165 22.98 -2.97 -29.25
C SER A 165 24.04 -3.95 -28.73
#